data_AF-A0AAW0PR84-F1
#
_entry.id   AF-A0AAW0PR84-F1
#
_cell.length_a   1.000
_cell.length_b   1.000
_cell.length_c   1.000
_cell.angle_alpha   90.00
_cell.angle_beta   90.00
_cell.angle_gamma   90.00
#
_symmetry.space_group_name_H-M   'P 1'
#
loop_
_entity.id
_entity.type
_entity.pdbx_description
1 polymer ?
#
loop_
_entity_poly.entity_id
_entity_poly.type
_entity_poly.pdbx_seq_one_letter_code
_entity_poly.pdbx_strand_id
1 'polypeptide(L)'
;MDRAGTCTVCPGKCHWSSHFNQPYRWDYVPVKEKQTLREMKEKYAQAKDEKLTVEQLIERQEEEIESLQEVIMSLIDQSAHSLSRLSEIALRPNPLTAPDYIHMMIEGEKSEQKPGYNDRIQALEAMRDKAKIISQVSKKNKVRKLDEESKEQMKPEKKQWFWAKWFKN
;
A
#
# COMPACT_ATOMS: atom_id res chain seq x y z
N MET A 1 -27.03 22.41 36.61
CA MET A 1 -26.27 21.52 37.53
C MET A 1 -27.13 20.30 37.79
N ASP A 2 -26.51 19.14 38.03
CA ASP A 2 -27.21 17.91 38.39
C ASP A 2 -27.43 17.77 39.92
N ARG A 3 -28.03 16.65 40.36
CA ARG A 3 -28.31 16.39 41.79
C ARG A 3 -27.05 16.23 42.64
N ALA A 4 -25.86 16.05 42.04
CA ALA A 4 -24.58 15.91 42.72
C ALA A 4 -23.81 17.23 42.84
N GLY A 5 -24.39 18.35 42.37
CA GLY A 5 -23.73 19.67 42.43
C GLY A 5 -22.71 19.88 41.32
N THR A 6 -22.79 19.10 40.23
CA THR A 6 -21.85 19.15 39.11
C THR A 6 -22.45 19.92 37.93
N CYS A 7 -21.63 20.76 37.29
CA CYS A 7 -22.03 21.52 36.11
C CYS A 7 -22.20 20.60 34.89
N THR A 8 -23.32 20.76 34.19
CA THR A 8 -23.69 19.98 33.01
C THR A 8 -23.23 20.63 31.69
N VAL A 9 -22.71 21.86 31.75
CA VAL A 9 -22.30 22.65 30.57
C VAL A 9 -20.79 22.62 30.38
N CYS A 10 -20.01 22.64 31.47
CA CYS A 10 -18.56 22.63 31.37
C CYS A 10 -18.06 21.25 30.94
N PRO A 11 -17.12 21.18 29.97
CA PRO A 11 -16.56 19.91 29.51
C PRO A 11 -15.88 19.12 30.64
N GLY A 12 -15.34 19.83 31.65
CA GLY A 12 -14.73 19.23 32.83
C GLY A 12 -15.68 18.87 33.98
N LYS A 13 -17.00 19.04 33.81
CA LYS A 13 -18.00 18.74 34.86
C LYS A 13 -17.60 19.28 36.23
N CYS A 14 -17.19 20.54 36.28
CA CYS A 14 -16.70 21.17 37.49
C CYS A 14 -17.82 21.32 38.54
N HIS A 15 -17.41 21.24 39.82
CA HIS A 15 -18.31 21.43 40.95
C HIS A 15 -18.81 22.88 41.04
N TRP A 16 -20.02 23.09 41.55
CA TRP A 16 -20.66 24.41 41.58
C TRP A 16 -19.83 25.49 42.28
N SER A 17 -19.07 25.12 43.31
CA SER A 17 -18.19 26.04 44.05
C SER A 17 -17.07 26.64 43.21
N SER A 18 -16.74 26.01 42.08
CA SER A 18 -15.74 26.50 41.13
C SER A 18 -16.34 27.46 40.09
N HIS A 19 -17.67 27.62 40.06
CA HIS A 19 -18.36 28.57 39.21
C HIS A 19 -18.65 29.85 39.97
N PHE A 20 -18.12 30.96 39.46
CA PHE A 20 -18.49 32.30 39.89
C PHE A 20 -18.69 33.17 38.65
N ASN A 21 -19.67 34.07 38.70
CA ASN A 21 -19.85 35.05 37.64
C ASN A 21 -18.75 36.09 37.77
N GLN A 22 -17.95 36.23 36.71
CA GLN A 22 -16.98 37.33 36.64
C GLN A 22 -17.72 38.67 36.54
N PRO A 23 -17.27 39.73 37.22
CA PRO A 23 -17.94 41.03 37.20
C PRO A 23 -17.75 41.79 35.88
N TYR A 24 -17.08 41.20 34.89
CA TYR A 24 -16.77 41.78 33.59
C TYR A 24 -16.91 40.73 32.49
N ARG A 25 -17.05 41.21 31.25
CA ARG A 25 -17.10 40.40 30.02
C ARG A 25 -15.95 40.83 29.12
N TRP A 26 -15.34 39.86 28.45
CA TRP A 26 -14.39 40.12 27.37
C TRP A 26 -15.15 40.39 26.07
N ASP A 27 -14.94 41.57 25.49
CA ASP A 27 -15.44 41.90 24.16
C ASP A 27 -14.24 42.22 23.24
N TYR A 28 -14.29 41.69 22.02
CA TYR A 28 -13.30 41.99 20.99
C TYR A 28 -13.66 43.32 20.33
N VAL A 29 -12.83 44.33 20.55
CA VAL A 29 -13.01 45.66 19.95
C VAL A 29 -11.90 45.90 18.93
N PRO A 30 -12.21 46.29 17.68
CA PRO A 30 -11.20 46.66 16.71
C PRO A 30 -10.53 47.98 17.11
N VAL A 31 -9.22 47.92 17.39
CA VAL A 31 -8.40 49.10 17.75
C VAL A 31 -7.60 49.55 16.52
N LYS A 32 -7.61 50.87 16.26
CA LYS A 32 -6.73 51.47 15.24
C LYS A 32 -5.34 51.69 15.83
N GLU A 33 -4.38 50.86 15.46
CA GLU A 33 -2.97 51.04 15.81
C GLU A 33 -2.22 51.80 14.72
N LYS A 34 -1.28 52.67 15.13
CA LYS A 34 -0.36 53.32 14.19
C LYS A 34 0.86 52.39 14.02
N GLN A 35 0.93 51.70 12.89
CA GLN A 35 2.13 50.95 12.50
C GLN A 35 2.99 51.80 11.58
N THR A 36 4.30 51.78 11.79
CA THR A 36 5.22 52.47 10.86
C THR A 36 5.46 51.59 9.62
N LEU A 37 5.58 52.21 8.44
CA LEU A 37 5.86 51.49 7.19
C LEU A 37 7.12 50.63 7.26
N ARG A 38 8.09 51.05 8.09
CA ARG A 38 9.32 50.31 8.34
C ARG A 38 9.07 48.99 9.06
N GLU A 39 8.31 49.01 10.16
CA GLU A 39 7.96 47.80 10.91
C GLU A 39 7.16 46.81 10.04
N MET A 40 6.25 47.32 9.20
CA MET A 40 5.49 46.48 8.27
C MET A 40 6.39 45.83 7.22
N LYS A 41 7.37 46.58 6.68
CA LYS A 41 8.35 46.06 5.72
C LYS A 41 9.26 45.01 6.35
N GLU A 42 9.72 45.23 7.58
CA GLU A 42 10.58 44.29 8.32
C GLU A 42 9.83 42.97 8.61
N LYS A 43 8.58 43.03 9.07
CA LYS A 43 7.71 41.85 9.27
C LYS A 43 7.49 41.07 7.96
N TYR A 44 7.26 41.77 6.86
CA TYR A 44 7.07 41.13 5.56
C TYR A 44 8.35 40.45 5.07
N ALA A 45 9.51 41.07 5.26
CA ALA A 45 10.80 40.49 4.89
C ALA A 45 11.09 39.22 5.70
N GLN A 46 10.87 39.24 7.02
CA GLN A 46 11.02 38.08 7.89
C GLN A 46 10.08 36.93 7.48
N ALA A 47 8.79 37.22 7.29
CA ALA A 47 7.83 36.20 6.86
C ALA A 47 8.14 35.60 5.48
N LYS A 48 8.78 36.37 4.59
CA LYS A 48 9.22 35.87 3.28
C LYS A 48 10.45 34.96 3.42
N ASP A 49 11.39 35.32 4.28
CA ASP A 49 12.59 34.52 4.56
C ASP A 49 12.21 33.17 5.18
N GLU A 50 11.32 33.17 6.18
CA GLU A 50 10.75 31.96 6.78
C GLU A 50 10.07 31.07 5.73
N LYS A 51 9.29 31.64 4.80
CA LYS A 51 8.67 30.87 3.71
C LYS A 51 9.71 30.21 2.80
N LEU A 52 10.76 30.93 2.42
CA LEU A 52 11.85 30.36 1.62
C LEU A 52 12.53 29.20 2.36
N THR A 53 12.70 29.28 3.68
CA THR A 53 13.28 28.17 4.45
C THR A 53 12.39 26.92 4.51
N VAL A 54 11.06 27.11 4.52
CA VAL A 54 10.11 25.99 4.47
C VAL A 54 10.10 25.36 3.08
N GLU A 55 10.08 26.17 2.02
CA GLU A 55 10.15 25.69 0.63
C GLU A 55 11.44 24.88 0.36
N GLN A 56 12.59 25.39 0.83
CA GLN A 56 13.88 24.67 0.73
C GLN A 56 13.92 23.36 1.54
N LEU A 57 13.18 23.29 2.65
CA LEU A 57 13.06 22.05 3.41
C LEU A 57 12.24 21.01 2.65
N ILE A 58 11.15 21.44 2.00
CA ILE A 58 10.30 20.57 1.17
C ILE A 58 11.10 20.03 -0.01
N GLU A 59 11.84 20.89 -0.73
CA GLU A 59 12.65 20.48 -1.89
C GLU A 59 13.69 19.41 -1.49
N ARG A 60 14.40 19.60 -0.37
CA ARG A 60 15.34 18.59 0.15
C ARG A 60 14.66 17.26 0.49
N GLN A 61 13.45 17.32 1.06
CA GLN A 61 12.68 16.11 1.38
C GLN A 61 12.23 15.38 0.10
N GLU A 62 11.85 16.11 -0.94
CA GLU A 62 11.49 15.54 -2.24
C GLU A 62 12.70 14.84 -2.89
N GLU A 63 13.88 15.46 -2.87
CA GLU A 63 15.14 14.85 -3.34
C GLU A 63 15.48 13.56 -2.56
N GLU A 64 15.34 13.58 -1.23
CA GLU A 64 15.56 12.40 -0.39
C GLU A 64 14.59 11.26 -0.76
N ILE A 65 13.31 11.57 -0.99
CA ILE A 65 12.30 10.59 -1.40
C ILE A 65 12.66 9.96 -2.74
N GLU A 66 13.06 10.78 -3.73
CA GLU A 66 13.45 10.29 -5.05
C GLU A 66 14.65 9.34 -4.96
N SER A 67 15.68 9.71 -4.19
CA SER A 67 16.87 8.86 -3.97
C SER A 67 16.52 7.52 -3.31
N LEU A 68 15.62 7.53 -2.32
CA LEU A 68 15.17 6.32 -1.64
C LEU A 68 14.36 5.43 -2.57
N GLN A 69 13.55 6.02 -3.46
CA GLN A 69 12.78 5.28 -4.45
C GLN A 69 13.70 4.53 -5.42
N GLU A 70 14.79 5.14 -5.87
CA GLU A 70 15.79 4.45 -6.72
C GLU A 70 16.43 3.27 -6.00
N VAL A 71 16.80 3.43 -4.72
CA VAL A 71 17.38 2.35 -3.90
C VAL A 71 16.38 1.20 -3.73
N ILE A 72 15.11 1.51 -3.41
CA ILE A 72 14.06 0.50 -3.27
C ILE A 72 13.88 -0.28 -4.58
N MET A 73 13.86 0.42 -5.72
CA MET A 73 13.66 -0.20 -7.02
C MET A 73 14.83 -1.13 -7.38
N SER A 74 16.06 -0.72 -7.08
CA SER A 74 17.26 -1.58 -7.19
C SER A 74 17.18 -2.82 -6.29
N LEU A 75 16.73 -2.68 -5.04
CA LEU A 75 16.57 -3.82 -4.12
C LEU A 75 15.49 -4.79 -4.59
N ILE A 76 14.37 -4.29 -5.14
CA ILE A 76 13.32 -5.13 -5.72
C ILE A 76 13.87 -5.91 -6.90
N ASP A 77 14.61 -5.27 -7.80
CA ASP A 77 15.22 -5.93 -8.96
C ASP A 77 16.21 -7.02 -8.52
N GLN A 78 17.07 -6.73 -7.56
CA GLN A 78 18.00 -7.70 -6.98
C GLN A 78 17.27 -8.88 -6.32
N SER A 79 16.16 -8.62 -5.61
CA SER A 79 15.34 -9.66 -5.00
C SER A 79 14.68 -10.56 -6.05
N ALA A 80 14.09 -9.96 -7.10
CA ALA A 80 13.49 -10.68 -8.21
C ALA A 80 14.52 -11.52 -8.97
N HIS A 81 15.72 -10.99 -9.20
CA HIS A 81 16.82 -11.71 -9.81
C HIS A 81 17.26 -12.88 -8.93
N SER A 82 17.41 -12.66 -7.63
CA SER A 82 17.77 -13.71 -6.66
C SER A 82 16.73 -14.84 -6.64
N LEU A 83 15.44 -14.50 -6.62
CA LEU A 83 14.34 -15.48 -6.67
C LEU A 83 14.34 -16.27 -7.99
N SER A 84 14.57 -15.61 -9.11
CA SER A 84 14.65 -16.25 -10.43
C SER A 84 15.82 -17.24 -10.47
N ARG A 85 17.01 -16.80 -10.04
CA ARG A 85 18.20 -17.65 -9.96
C ARG A 85 18.01 -18.82 -9.00
N LEU A 86 17.39 -18.60 -7.83
CA LEU A 86 17.04 -19.67 -6.89
C LEU A 86 16.10 -20.68 -7.54
N SER A 87 15.13 -20.23 -8.34
CA SER A 87 14.21 -21.12 -9.05
C SER A 87 14.89 -21.95 -10.14
N GLU A 88 15.90 -21.41 -10.81
CA GLU A 88 16.68 -22.10 -11.85
C GLU A 88 17.59 -23.19 -11.28
N ILE A 89 18.32 -22.88 -10.20
CA ILE A 89 19.29 -23.81 -9.59
C ILE A 89 18.65 -24.81 -8.64
N ALA A 90 17.38 -24.60 -8.28
CA ALA A 90 16.68 -25.46 -7.36
C ALA A 90 16.55 -26.88 -7.95
N LEU A 91 17.33 -27.82 -7.41
CA LEU A 91 17.23 -29.25 -7.71
C LEU A 91 15.80 -29.78 -7.49
N ARG A 92 15.05 -29.12 -6.61
CA ARG A 92 13.61 -29.25 -6.46
C ARG A 92 13.02 -27.84 -6.48
N PRO A 93 12.30 -27.43 -7.53
CA PRO A 93 11.61 -26.13 -7.53
C PRO A 93 10.72 -26.05 -6.29
N ASN A 94 10.54 -24.86 -5.73
CA ASN A 94 9.73 -24.67 -4.51
C ASN A 94 8.44 -25.50 -4.64
N PRO A 95 8.33 -26.62 -3.89
CA PRO A 95 7.28 -27.61 -4.13
C PRO A 95 5.93 -27.10 -3.64
N LEU A 96 5.94 -26.03 -2.84
CA LEU A 96 4.75 -25.44 -2.28
C LEU A 96 4.11 -24.55 -3.32
N THR A 97 2.95 -24.98 -3.79
CA THR A 97 2.05 -24.07 -4.49
C THR A 97 1.54 -23.01 -3.49
N ALA A 98 1.08 -21.86 -3.97
CA ALA A 98 0.53 -20.82 -3.09
C ALA A 98 -0.50 -21.36 -2.06
N PRO A 99 -1.40 -22.31 -2.40
CA PRO A 99 -2.23 -23.02 -1.41
C PRO A 99 -1.47 -23.75 -0.31
N ASP A 100 -0.35 -24.41 -0.64
CA ASP A 100 0.42 -25.22 0.31
C ASP A 100 1.20 -24.33 1.28
N TYR A 101 1.71 -23.19 0.80
CA TYR A 101 2.34 -22.19 1.65
C TYR A 101 1.34 -21.58 2.65
N ILE A 102 0.13 -21.25 2.20
CA ILE A 102 -0.92 -20.74 3.08
C ILE A 102 -1.35 -21.80 4.10
N HIS A 103 -1.34 -23.08 3.74
CA HIS A 103 -1.60 -24.16 4.68
C HIS A 103 -0.58 -24.18 5.83
N MET A 104 0.71 -24.02 5.53
CA MET A 104 1.78 -23.95 6.54
C MET A 104 1.61 -22.73 7.46
N MET A 105 1.19 -21.57 6.93
CA MET A 105 0.87 -20.39 7.76
C MET A 105 -0.29 -20.66 8.74
N ILE A 106 -1.32 -21.41 8.31
CA ILE A 106 -2.43 -21.81 9.19
C ILE A 106 -1.92 -22.74 10.30
N GLU A 107 -1.01 -23.68 10.00
CA GLU A 107 -0.40 -24.55 11.01
C GLU A 107 0.46 -23.76 12.02
N GLY A 108 1.19 -22.75 11.55
CA GLY A 108 1.91 -21.80 12.39
C GLY A 108 0.97 -21.07 13.35
N GLU A 109 -0.09 -20.46 12.85
CA GLU A 109 -1.09 -19.76 13.67
C GLU A 109 -1.77 -20.68 14.71
N LYS A 110 -2.04 -21.94 14.34
CA LYS A 110 -2.59 -22.95 15.26
C LYS A 110 -1.62 -23.35 16.38
N SER A 111 -0.32 -23.35 16.10
CA SER A 111 0.71 -23.72 17.08
C SER A 111 1.09 -22.54 18.00
N GLU A 112 1.10 -21.31 17.48
CA GLU A 112 1.40 -20.11 18.27
C GLU A 112 0.27 -19.65 19.20
N GLN A 113 -1.00 -19.84 18.79
CA GLN A 113 -2.20 -19.50 19.58
C GLN A 113 -2.22 -18.08 20.18
N LYS A 114 -1.61 -17.11 19.48
CA LYS A 114 -1.63 -15.70 19.88
C LYS A 114 -3.08 -15.17 19.90
N PRO A 115 -3.41 -14.15 20.72
CA PRO A 115 -4.75 -13.57 20.73
C PRO A 115 -5.26 -13.24 19.32
N GLY A 116 -6.54 -13.54 19.05
CA GLY A 116 -7.14 -13.35 17.72
C GLY A 116 -6.66 -14.33 16.64
N TYR A 117 -6.02 -15.45 16.99
CA TYR A 117 -5.56 -16.43 16.00
C TYR A 117 -6.71 -17.07 15.19
N ASN A 118 -7.91 -17.23 15.78
CA ASN A 118 -9.06 -17.80 15.08
C ASN A 118 -9.50 -16.96 13.88
N ASP A 119 -9.55 -15.63 14.04
CA ASP A 119 -9.91 -14.71 12.95
C ASP A 119 -8.84 -14.71 11.85
N ARG A 120 -7.56 -14.77 12.24
CA ARG A 120 -6.43 -14.90 11.30
C ARG A 120 -6.49 -16.22 10.52
N ILE A 121 -6.82 -17.34 11.17
CA ILE A 121 -6.99 -18.63 10.51
C ILE A 121 -8.13 -18.57 9.49
N GLN A 122 -9.30 -18.01 9.83
CA GLN A 122 -10.40 -17.87 8.87
C GLN A 122 -10.00 -17.03 7.64
N ALA A 123 -9.29 -15.92 7.85
CA ALA A 123 -8.79 -15.09 6.76
C ALA A 123 -7.81 -15.86 5.85
N LEU A 124 -6.90 -16.64 6.46
CA LEU A 124 -5.96 -17.49 5.73
C LEU A 124 -6.66 -18.61 4.96
N GLU A 125 -7.71 -19.23 5.51
CA GLU A 125 -8.50 -20.24 4.82
C GLU A 125 -9.20 -19.68 3.57
N ALA A 126 -9.80 -18.49 3.67
CA ALA A 126 -10.39 -17.82 2.53
C ALA A 126 -9.36 -17.47 1.45
N MET A 127 -8.15 -17.06 1.84
CA MET A 127 -7.05 -16.77 0.92
C MET A 127 -6.56 -18.04 0.21
N ARG A 128 -6.46 -19.15 0.94
CA ARG A 128 -6.09 -20.46 0.40
C ARG A 128 -7.04 -20.90 -0.70
N ASP A 129 -8.34 -20.74 -0.49
CA ASP A 129 -9.35 -21.18 -1.46
C ASP A 129 -9.30 -20.32 -2.74
N LYS A 130 -9.05 -19.02 -2.63
CA LYS A 130 -8.75 -18.15 -3.79
C LYS A 130 -7.49 -18.61 -4.53
N ALA A 131 -6.42 -18.93 -3.80
CA ALA A 131 -5.17 -19.42 -4.39
C ALA A 131 -5.35 -20.75 -5.14
N LYS A 132 -6.22 -21.65 -4.65
CA LYS A 132 -6.55 -22.91 -5.34
C LYS A 132 -7.24 -22.64 -6.68
N ILE A 133 -8.22 -21.74 -6.71
CA ILE A 133 -8.93 -21.36 -7.93
C ILE A 133 -7.95 -20.78 -8.96
N ILE A 134 -7.09 -19.85 -8.54
CA ILE A 134 -6.08 -19.23 -9.43
C ILE A 134 -5.12 -20.29 -9.97
N SER A 135 -4.64 -21.21 -9.14
CA SER A 135 -3.76 -22.31 -9.57
C SER A 135 -4.42 -23.21 -10.62
N GLN A 136 -5.69 -23.56 -10.42
CA GLN A 136 -6.46 -24.37 -11.37
C GLN A 136 -6.70 -23.66 -12.71
N VAL A 137 -7.05 -22.37 -12.67
CA VAL A 137 -7.26 -21.55 -13.88
C VAL A 137 -5.97 -21.41 -14.67
N SER A 138 -4.85 -21.11 -14.00
CA SER A 138 -3.53 -21.01 -14.63
C SER A 138 -3.10 -22.32 -15.29
N LYS A 139 -3.31 -23.47 -14.62
CA LYS A 139 -3.05 -24.80 -15.21
C LYS A 139 -3.90 -25.05 -16.45
N LYS A 140 -5.21 -24.80 -16.37
CA LYS A 140 -6.14 -25.00 -17.49
C LYS A 140 -5.82 -24.09 -18.70
N ASN A 141 -5.43 -22.85 -18.45
CA ASN A 141 -5.03 -21.92 -19.50
C ASN A 141 -3.70 -22.32 -20.15
N LYS A 142 -2.74 -22.84 -19.37
CA LYS A 142 -1.48 -23.38 -19.92
C LYS A 142 -1.72 -24.60 -20.80
N VAL A 143 -2.60 -25.52 -20.40
CA VAL A 143 -3.01 -26.68 -21.21
C VAL A 143 -3.65 -26.23 -22.52
N ARG A 144 -4.59 -25.27 -22.48
CA ARG A 144 -5.23 -24.73 -23.70
C ARG A 144 -4.23 -24.10 -24.67
N LYS A 145 -3.24 -23.36 -24.17
CA LYS A 145 -2.20 -22.75 -25.03
C LYS A 145 -1.33 -23.82 -25.69
N LEU A 146 -0.94 -24.86 -24.95
CA LEU A 146 -0.20 -26.00 -25.49
C LEU A 146 -1.04 -26.78 -26.53
N ASP A 147 -2.35 -26.93 -26.31
CA ASP A 147 -3.27 -27.58 -27.26
C ASP A 147 -3.43 -26.78 -28.55
N GLU A 148 -3.44 -25.44 -28.48
CA GLU A 148 -3.50 -24.58 -29.68
C GLU A 148 -2.15 -24.56 -30.43
N GLU A 149 -1.03 -24.47 -29.72
CA GLU A 149 0.32 -24.53 -30.30
C GLU A 149 0.60 -25.89 -30.98
N SER A 150 0.12 -26.99 -30.39
CA SER A 150 0.24 -28.33 -30.99
C SER A 150 -0.67 -28.53 -32.20
N LYS A 151 -1.88 -27.94 -32.23
CA LYS A 151 -2.74 -27.91 -33.42
C LYS A 151 -2.15 -27.06 -34.55
N GLU A 152 -1.47 -25.97 -34.24
CA GLU A 152 -0.78 -25.12 -35.22
C GLU A 152 0.39 -25.87 -35.88
N GLN A 153 1.14 -26.65 -35.09
CA GLN A 153 2.24 -27.49 -35.57
C GLN A 153 1.77 -28.74 -36.33
N MET A 154 0.55 -29.23 -36.08
CA MET A 154 -0.06 -30.37 -36.80
C MET A 154 -0.68 -30.03 -38.17
N LYS A 155 -0.54 -28.81 -38.71
CA LYS A 155 -0.88 -28.53 -40.13
C LYS A 155 0.16 -29.23 -41.02
N PRO A 156 -0.14 -30.39 -41.63
CA PRO A 156 0.89 -31.20 -42.27
C PRO A 156 1.19 -30.69 -43.68
N GLU A 157 2.36 -31.10 -44.18
CA GLU A 157 3.03 -30.96 -45.48
C GLU A 157 2.17 -31.19 -46.76
N LYS A 158 0.84 -31.24 -46.65
CA LYS A 158 -0.12 -31.38 -47.76
C LYS A 158 -0.11 -30.20 -48.74
N LYS A 159 0.45 -29.04 -48.35
CA LYS A 159 0.62 -27.89 -49.25
C LYS A 159 1.77 -28.06 -50.24
N GLN A 160 2.78 -28.90 -50.00
CA GLN A 160 3.83 -29.13 -51.02
C GLN A 160 3.38 -30.13 -52.09
N TRP A 161 2.70 -31.21 -51.69
CA TRP A 161 2.18 -32.22 -52.62
C TRP A 161 1.14 -31.65 -53.61
N PHE A 162 0.29 -30.71 -53.18
CA PHE A 162 -0.74 -30.11 -54.03
C PHE A 162 -0.16 -29.24 -55.15
N TRP A 163 0.95 -28.54 -54.90
CA TRP A 163 1.63 -27.71 -55.90
C TRP A 163 2.49 -28.55 -56.85
N ALA A 164 3.09 -29.64 -56.38
CA ALA A 164 3.86 -30.57 -57.21
C ALA A 164 3.01 -31.31 -58.27
N LYS A 165 1.69 -31.44 -58.04
CA LYS A 165 0.76 -32.10 -58.97
C LYS A 165 0.19 -31.15 -60.03
N TRP A 166 0.21 -29.84 -59.78
CA TRP A 166 -0.37 -28.83 -60.68
C TRP A 166 0.60 -28.36 -61.77
N PHE A 167 1.92 -28.43 -61.53
CA PHE A 167 2.96 -27.98 -62.48
C PHE A 167 3.54 -29.08 -63.39
N LYS A 168 2.85 -30.22 -63.55
CA LYS A 168 3.36 -31.37 -64.31
C LYS A 168 2.49 -31.84 -65.49
N ASN A 169 1.60 -30.98 -65.99
CA ASN A 169 0.97 -31.12 -67.31
C ASN A 169 1.16 -29.84 -68.11
#